data_AF-A0A348TQT9-F1
#
_entry.id   AF-A0A348TQT9-F1
#
_cell.length_a   1.000
_cell.length_b   1.000
_cell.length_c   1.000
_cell.angle_alpha   90.00
_cell.angle_beta   90.00
_cell.angle_gamma   90.00
#
_symmetry.space_group_name_H-M   'P 1'
#
loop_
_entity.id
_entity.type
_entity.pdbx_description
1 polymer ?
#
loop_
_entity_poly.entity_id
_entity_poly.type
_entity_poly.pdbx_seq_one_letter_code
_entity_poly.pdbx_strand_id
1 'polypeptide(L)'
;MAEAFVGSYPIVKNVIDPVLRHLASHHNGTRVGLIGTRRTISSNIYKKRVDELNLHIDLQSLATPLLAPMIEEGFYNNTIKTVLVNEYLSSEKLKGIHSLILGCTHYPLIKKEIDTFYQGKVQVIDSSQIVAHALKKLLTKHGLLNTEPRPVDKFFVSDFTRSFVESTNIFFRQEVQLEYYPIWE
;
A
#
# COMPACT_ATOMS: atom_id res chain seq x y z
N MET A 1 -8.69 29.96 3.37
CA MET A 1 -9.52 29.45 2.24
C MET A 1 -9.87 27.96 2.36
N ALA A 2 -9.06 27.10 2.99
CA ALA A 2 -9.45 25.71 3.30
C ALA A 2 -10.43 25.57 4.49
N GLU A 3 -10.57 26.60 5.31
CA GLU A 3 -11.44 26.60 6.51
C GLU A 3 -12.93 26.70 6.19
N ALA A 4 -13.30 27.18 4.99
CA ALA A 4 -14.70 27.33 4.58
C ALA A 4 -15.41 26.00 4.25
N PHE A 5 -14.65 24.90 4.12
CA PHE A 5 -15.17 23.56 3.82
C PHE A 5 -15.14 22.60 5.03
N VAL A 6 -14.78 23.09 6.22
CA VAL A 6 -14.68 22.26 7.43
C VAL A 6 -16.05 22.11 8.10
N GLY A 7 -16.99 21.47 7.39
CA GLY A 7 -18.06 20.75 8.07
C GLY A 7 -17.45 19.61 8.88
N SER A 8 -17.90 19.43 10.13
CA SER A 8 -17.70 18.27 11.00
C SER A 8 -16.55 17.32 10.61
N TYR A 9 -15.40 17.42 11.30
CA TYR A 9 -14.15 16.71 11.06
C TYR A 9 -14.30 15.34 10.35
N PRO A 10 -13.65 15.12 9.19
CA PRO A 10 -13.69 13.82 8.54
C PRO A 10 -13.00 12.75 9.40
N ILE A 11 -13.58 11.56 9.48
CA ILE A 11 -12.91 10.41 10.09
C ILE A 11 -11.76 9.98 9.18
N VAL A 12 -10.54 10.35 9.54
CA VAL A 12 -9.33 9.98 8.80
C VAL A 12 -8.76 8.68 9.36
N LYS A 13 -8.54 7.70 8.49
CA LYS A 13 -7.86 6.45 8.82
C LYS A 13 -6.57 6.33 8.02
N ASN A 14 -5.43 6.24 8.71
CA ASN A 14 -4.16 5.95 8.06
C ASN A 14 -4.09 4.49 7.60
N VAL A 15 -3.18 4.22 6.66
CA VAL A 15 -2.98 2.89 6.06
C VAL A 15 -2.04 1.97 6.86
N ILE A 16 -1.29 2.52 7.83
CA ILE A 16 -0.20 1.82 8.52
C ILE A 16 -0.73 1.04 9.73
N ASP A 17 -1.49 1.69 10.60
CA ASP A 17 -1.96 1.09 11.85
C ASP A 17 -2.83 -0.15 11.65
N PRO A 18 -3.77 -0.19 10.67
CA PRO A 18 -4.52 -1.41 10.39
C PRO A 18 -3.62 -2.60 10.09
N VAL A 19 -2.58 -2.38 9.29
CA VAL A 19 -1.64 -3.41 8.85
C VAL A 19 -0.81 -3.90 10.03
N LEU A 20 -0.26 -2.98 10.82
CA LEU A 20 0.55 -3.33 12.00
C LEU A 20 -0.27 -4.08 13.06
N ARG A 21 -1.51 -3.66 13.32
CA ARG A 21 -2.40 -4.37 14.26
C ARG A 21 -2.78 -5.76 13.75
N HIS A 22 -3.03 -5.90 12.45
CA HIS A 22 -3.28 -7.20 11.83
C HIS A 22 -2.07 -8.14 11.97
N LEU A 23 -0.86 -7.62 11.74
CA LEU A 23 0.37 -8.37 11.93
C LEU A 23 0.59 -8.77 13.38
N ALA A 24 0.40 -7.86 14.33
CA ALA A 24 0.59 -8.16 15.74
C ALA A 24 -0.37 -9.25 16.24
N SER A 25 -1.58 -9.36 15.68
CA SER A 25 -2.53 -10.40 16.08
C SER A 25 -2.26 -11.78 15.45
N HIS A 26 -1.56 -11.86 14.31
CA HIS A 26 -1.33 -13.12 13.58
C HIS A 26 0.13 -13.57 13.58
N HIS A 27 1.07 -12.66 13.86
CA HIS A 27 2.52 -12.82 13.67
C HIS A 27 3.33 -12.22 14.82
N ASN A 28 2.76 -12.27 16.03
CA ASN A 28 3.40 -11.77 17.24
C ASN A 28 4.78 -12.42 17.47
N GLY A 29 5.80 -11.62 17.78
CA GLY A 29 7.17 -12.08 18.01
C GLY A 29 7.92 -12.55 16.76
N THR A 30 7.36 -12.39 15.56
CA THR A 30 8.02 -12.80 14.32
C THR A 30 8.82 -11.66 13.67
N ARG A 31 9.75 -12.06 12.80
CA ARG A 31 10.50 -11.15 11.93
C ARG A 31 9.67 -10.76 10.71
N VAL A 32 9.44 -9.47 10.51
CA VAL A 32 8.57 -8.92 9.46
C VAL A 32 9.38 -8.01 8.54
N GLY A 33 9.36 -8.29 7.25
CA GLY A 33 9.94 -7.42 6.24
C GLY A 33 9.00 -6.27 5.88
N LEU A 34 9.57 -5.12 5.54
CA LEU A 34 8.87 -3.99 4.94
C LEU A 34 9.67 -3.49 3.74
N ILE A 35 9.06 -3.50 2.56
CA ILE A 35 9.60 -2.83 1.37
C ILE A 35 8.80 -1.57 1.07
N GLY A 36 9.47 -0.53 0.60
CA GLY A 36 8.81 0.74 0.30
C GLY A 36 9.72 1.76 -0.36
N THR A 37 9.16 2.93 -0.67
CA THR A 37 9.92 4.04 -1.23
C THR A 37 11.01 4.52 -0.27
N ARG A 38 12.03 5.23 -0.79
CA ARG A 38 13.08 5.83 0.06
C ARG A 38 12.46 6.69 1.17
N ARG A 39 11.45 7.50 0.86
CA ARG A 39 10.77 8.38 1.81
C ARG A 39 10.03 7.60 2.90
N THR A 40 9.29 6.55 2.52
CA THR A 40 8.59 5.70 3.49
C THR A 40 9.58 5.10 4.48
N ILE A 41 10.67 4.51 3.97
CA ILE A 41 11.66 3.82 4.79
C ILE A 41 12.49 4.81 5.64
N SER A 42 12.98 5.91 5.05
CA SER A 42 13.80 6.89 5.78
C SER A 42 13.04 7.64 6.86
N SER A 43 11.72 7.80 6.70
CA SER A 43 10.87 8.44 7.74
C SER A 43 10.75 7.62 9.03
N ASN A 44 11.10 6.32 8.97
CA ASN A 44 10.90 5.35 10.05
C ASN A 44 9.46 5.29 10.58
N ILE A 45 8.46 5.73 9.81
CA ILE A 45 7.08 5.85 10.29
C ILE A 45 6.52 4.51 10.77
N TYR A 46 6.79 3.41 10.07
CA TYR A 46 6.34 2.08 10.51
C TYR A 46 6.97 1.67 11.84
N LYS A 47 8.28 1.91 12.03
CA LYS A 47 8.96 1.60 13.29
C LYS A 47 8.40 2.42 14.44
N LYS A 48 8.21 3.73 14.24
CA LYS A 48 7.58 4.62 15.23
C LYS A 48 6.19 4.11 15.62
N ARG A 49 5.36 3.70 14.65
CA ARG A 49 4.04 3.14 14.93
C ARG A 49 4.08 1.79 15.64
N VAL A 50 5.05 0.92 15.34
CA VAL A 50 5.27 -0.33 16.08
C VAL A 50 5.54 -0.03 17.56
N ASP A 51 6.42 0.94 17.84
CA ASP A 51 6.81 1.33 19.19
C ASP A 51 5.66 2.00 19.95
N GLU A 52 4.99 2.97 19.32
CA GLU A 52 3.85 3.71 19.91
C GLU A 52 2.66 2.80 20.22
N LEU A 53 2.46 1.75 19.43
CA LEU A 53 1.41 0.75 19.64
C LEU A 53 1.86 -0.40 20.56
N ASN A 54 3.11 -0.39 21.03
CA ASN A 54 3.73 -1.43 21.84
C ASN A 54 3.58 -2.83 21.23
N LEU A 55 3.84 -2.94 19.92
CA LEU A 55 3.71 -4.19 19.18
C LEU A 55 5.02 -4.98 19.24
N HIS A 56 4.93 -6.25 19.60
CA HIS A 56 6.09 -7.13 19.65
C HIS A 56 6.36 -7.73 18.26
N ILE A 57 6.98 -6.95 17.37
CA ILE A 57 7.34 -7.34 16.00
C ILE A 57 8.79 -6.90 15.73
N ASP A 58 9.62 -7.80 15.19
CA ASP A 58 10.95 -7.44 14.67
C ASP A 58 10.83 -6.95 13.22
N LEU A 59 10.74 -5.63 13.04
CA LEU A 59 10.53 -5.01 11.74
C LEU A 59 11.84 -4.71 11.00
N GLN A 60 12.04 -5.33 9.84
CA GLN A 60 13.18 -5.14 8.96
C GLN A 60 12.78 -4.36 7.71
N SER A 61 13.35 -3.16 7.54
CA SER A 61 12.94 -2.21 6.50
C SER A 61 13.97 -2.09 5.37
N LEU A 62 13.50 -2.20 4.13
CA LEU A 62 14.30 -2.09 2.90
C LEU A 62 13.69 -1.07 1.93
N ALA A 63 14.50 -0.09 1.51
CA ALA A 63 14.11 0.85 0.46
C ALA A 63 14.28 0.23 -0.92
N THR A 64 13.24 0.34 -1.74
CA THR A 64 13.16 -0.25 -3.08
C THR A 64 12.84 0.83 -4.13
N PRO A 65 13.75 1.82 -4.33
CA PRO A 65 13.49 3.02 -5.14
C PRO A 65 13.11 2.76 -6.59
N LEU A 66 13.60 1.66 -7.18
CA LEU A 66 13.41 1.38 -8.60
C LEU A 66 12.10 0.64 -8.89
N LEU A 67 11.44 0.04 -7.88
CA LEU A 67 10.24 -0.77 -8.11
C LEU A 67 9.05 0.05 -8.58
N ALA A 68 8.80 1.23 -7.99
CA ALA A 68 7.67 2.07 -8.39
C ALA A 68 7.84 2.65 -9.81
N PRO A 69 8.98 3.27 -10.17
CA PRO A 69 9.22 3.70 -11.55
C PRO A 69 9.14 2.55 -12.56
N MET A 70 9.71 1.39 -12.26
CA MET A 70 9.62 0.22 -13.14
C MET A 70 8.17 -0.22 -13.39
N ILE A 71 7.32 -0.17 -12.36
CA ILE A 71 5.89 -0.45 -12.47
C ILE A 71 5.22 0.60 -13.35
N GLU A 72 5.40 1.88 -13.05
CA GLU A 72 4.79 3.00 -13.81
C GLU A 72 5.16 3.00 -15.30
N GLU A 73 6.39 2.57 -15.65
CA GLU A 73 6.88 2.47 -17.03
C GLU A 73 6.39 1.21 -17.78
N GLY A 74 5.47 0.43 -17.21
CA GLY A 74 4.84 -0.66 -17.96
C GLY A 74 5.67 -1.94 -18.07
N PHE A 75 6.79 -2.08 -17.34
CA PHE A 75 7.66 -3.26 -17.39
C PHE A 75 7.08 -4.52 -16.70
N TYR A 76 5.75 -4.64 -16.68
CA TYR A 76 4.99 -5.67 -15.98
C TYR A 76 5.20 -7.09 -16.49
N ASN A 77 5.69 -7.32 -17.71
CA ASN A 77 5.86 -8.66 -18.30
C ASN A 77 7.28 -8.90 -18.83
N ASN A 78 8.26 -8.15 -18.35
CA ASN A 78 9.64 -8.22 -18.83
C ASN A 78 10.55 -8.93 -17.82
N THR A 79 11.59 -9.60 -18.32
CA THR A 79 12.71 -10.18 -17.55
C THR A 79 13.32 -9.18 -16.57
N ILE A 80 13.35 -7.88 -16.94
CA ILE A 80 13.83 -6.78 -16.09
C ILE A 80 13.12 -6.74 -14.73
N LYS A 81 11.80 -6.94 -14.71
CA LYS A 81 11.00 -6.95 -13.48
C LYS A 81 11.45 -8.06 -12.53
N THR A 82 11.59 -9.28 -13.06
CA THR A 82 12.01 -10.43 -12.25
C THR A 82 13.40 -10.22 -11.68
N VAL A 83 14.34 -9.70 -12.49
CA VAL A 83 15.70 -9.42 -12.03
C VAL A 83 15.68 -8.38 -10.89
N LEU A 84 14.97 -7.27 -11.06
CA LEU A 84 14.96 -6.21 -10.06
C LEU A 84 14.26 -6.62 -8.75
N VAL A 85 13.15 -7.35 -8.85
CA VAL A 85 12.46 -7.91 -7.67
C VAL A 85 13.39 -8.87 -6.94
N ASN A 86 14.02 -9.81 -7.65
CA ASN A 86 14.92 -10.79 -7.03
C ASN A 86 16.12 -10.12 -6.36
N GLU A 87 16.71 -9.10 -6.98
CA GLU A 87 17.82 -8.34 -6.42
C GLU A 87 17.44 -7.71 -5.06
N TYR A 88 16.30 -7.02 -4.99
CA TYR A 88 15.85 -6.44 -3.72
C TYR A 88 15.50 -7.50 -2.68
N LEU A 89 14.77 -8.55 -3.06
CA LEU A 89 14.32 -9.58 -2.13
C LEU A 89 15.45 -10.48 -1.62
N SER A 90 16.60 -10.52 -2.31
CA SER A 90 17.82 -11.24 -1.88
C SER A 90 18.61 -10.50 -0.80
N SER A 91 18.19 -9.29 -0.41
CA SER A 91 18.86 -8.53 0.66
C SER A 91 18.88 -9.30 1.98
N GLU A 92 20.04 -9.32 2.66
CA GLU A 92 20.19 -9.93 4.00
C GLU A 92 19.21 -9.36 5.04
N LYS A 93 18.71 -8.13 4.85
CA LYS A 93 17.66 -7.55 5.69
C LYS A 93 16.36 -8.36 5.66
N LEU A 94 16.05 -9.00 4.54
CA LEU A 94 14.82 -9.76 4.32
C LEU A 94 15.00 -11.25 4.57
N LYS A 95 16.17 -11.68 5.06
CA LYS A 95 16.44 -13.08 5.38
C LYS A 95 15.67 -13.51 6.62
N GLY A 96 15.01 -14.67 6.55
CA GLY A 96 14.28 -15.24 7.70
C GLY A 96 13.05 -14.44 8.14
N ILE A 97 12.54 -13.53 7.30
CA ILE A 97 11.24 -12.91 7.54
C ILE A 97 10.13 -13.96 7.39
N HIS A 98 9.05 -13.80 8.15
CA HIS A 98 7.87 -14.65 8.08
C HIS A 98 6.77 -14.02 7.21
N SER A 99 6.71 -12.69 7.22
CA SER A 99 5.80 -11.90 6.39
C SER A 99 6.49 -10.68 5.80
N LEU A 100 5.95 -10.17 4.68
CA LEU A 100 6.47 -9.02 3.97
C LEU A 100 5.36 -8.00 3.72
N ILE A 101 5.51 -6.79 4.27
CA ILE A 101 4.61 -5.66 4.04
C ILE A 101 4.95 -4.98 2.71
N LEU A 102 3.93 -4.80 1.88
CA LEU A 102 3.98 -3.98 0.68
C LEU A 102 3.69 -2.51 1.04
N GLY A 103 4.75 -1.75 1.36
CA GLY A 103 4.67 -0.36 1.85
C GLY A 103 4.53 0.72 0.78
N CYS A 104 4.16 0.35 -0.45
CA CYS A 104 3.91 1.26 -1.57
C CYS A 104 2.64 0.81 -2.31
N THR A 105 1.82 1.78 -2.74
CA THR A 105 0.55 1.54 -3.44
C THR A 105 0.72 0.76 -4.76
N HIS A 106 1.91 0.82 -5.37
CA HIS A 106 2.22 0.12 -6.62
C HIS A 106 2.49 -1.37 -6.46
N TYR A 107 2.99 -1.80 -5.30
CA TYR A 107 3.57 -3.14 -5.14
C TYR A 107 2.58 -4.32 -5.23
N PRO A 108 1.25 -4.18 -5.03
CA PRO A 108 0.31 -5.24 -5.37
C PRO A 108 0.44 -5.75 -6.81
N LEU A 109 0.88 -4.91 -7.76
CA LEU A 109 1.07 -5.30 -9.17
C LEU A 109 2.23 -6.27 -9.41
N ILE A 110 3.18 -6.36 -8.48
CA ILE A 110 4.31 -7.31 -8.53
C ILE A 110 4.20 -8.41 -7.47
N LYS A 111 3.02 -8.57 -6.86
CA LYS A 111 2.80 -9.55 -5.79
C LYS A 111 3.14 -10.97 -6.23
N LYS A 112 2.81 -11.33 -7.47
CA LYS A 112 3.04 -12.67 -8.02
C LYS A 112 4.54 -13.01 -8.08
N GLU A 113 5.38 -12.05 -8.44
CA GLU A 113 6.83 -12.19 -8.52
C GLU A 113 7.42 -12.35 -7.13
N ILE A 114 6.93 -11.55 -6.17
CA ILE A 114 7.32 -11.66 -4.76
C ILE A 114 6.93 -13.04 -4.19
N ASP A 115 5.70 -13.49 -4.43
CA ASP A 115 5.23 -14.81 -4.01
C ASP A 115 6.09 -15.93 -4.64
N THR A 116 6.46 -15.77 -5.92
CA THR A 116 7.31 -16.72 -6.66
C THR A 116 8.72 -16.79 -6.06
N PHE A 117 9.32 -15.64 -5.74
CA PHE A 117 10.63 -15.57 -5.10
C PHE A 117 10.65 -16.32 -3.77
N TYR A 118 9.64 -16.09 -2.91
CA TYR A 118 9.57 -16.74 -1.61
C TYR A 118 9.00 -18.16 -1.63
N GLN A 119 8.46 -18.61 -2.77
CA GLN A 119 7.86 -19.94 -2.93
C GLN A 119 6.80 -20.24 -1.86
N GLY A 120 6.01 -19.23 -1.49
CA GLY A 120 4.98 -19.32 -0.44
C GLY A 120 5.48 -19.43 1.00
N LYS A 121 6.80 -19.36 1.25
CA LYS A 121 7.39 -19.44 2.60
C LYS A 121 7.24 -18.14 3.40
N VAL A 122 7.05 -17.03 2.70
CA VAL A 122 6.83 -15.70 3.30
C VAL A 122 5.43 -15.25 2.92
N GLN A 123 4.66 -14.84 3.92
CA GLN A 123 3.34 -14.30 3.70
C GLN A 123 3.43 -12.85 3.20
N VAL A 124 3.02 -12.61 1.97
CA VAL A 124 2.95 -11.24 1.41
C VAL A 124 1.69 -10.54 1.89
N ILE A 125 1.85 -9.40 2.56
CA ILE A 125 0.79 -8.63 3.19
C ILE A 125 0.35 -7.52 2.25
N ASP A 126 -0.82 -7.70 1.64
CA ASP A 126 -1.52 -6.66 0.89
C ASP A 126 -2.28 -5.74 1.86
N SER A 127 -1.84 -4.49 1.93
CA SER A 127 -2.40 -3.48 2.82
C SER A 127 -3.81 -3.04 2.42
N SER A 128 -4.17 -3.13 1.13
CA SER A 128 -5.44 -2.61 0.61
C SER A 128 -6.65 -3.25 1.28
N GLN A 129 -6.66 -4.59 1.34
CA GLN A 129 -7.74 -5.37 1.94
C GLN A 129 -7.83 -5.13 3.45
N ILE A 130 -6.70 -5.11 4.16
CA ILE A 130 -6.68 -4.89 5.61
C ILE A 130 -7.25 -3.51 5.95
N VAL A 131 -6.84 -2.48 5.20
CA VAL A 131 -7.31 -1.11 5.38
C VAL A 131 -8.80 -1.00 5.08
N ALA A 132 -9.29 -1.60 3.98
CA ALA A 132 -10.72 -1.60 3.64
C ALA A 132 -11.58 -2.22 4.75
N HIS A 133 -11.18 -3.37 5.29
CA HIS A 133 -11.89 -4.01 6.40
C HIS A 133 -11.85 -3.18 7.68
N ALA A 134 -10.71 -2.54 7.98
CA ALA A 134 -10.59 -1.65 9.14
C ALA A 134 -11.45 -0.40 9.01
N LEU A 135 -11.56 0.17 7.80
CA LEU A 135 -12.43 1.31 7.51
C LEU A 135 -13.90 0.92 7.65
N LYS A 136 -14.32 -0.22 7.09
CA LYS A 136 -15.70 -0.73 7.26
C LYS A 136 -16.07 -0.86 8.74
N LYS A 137 -15.19 -1.46 9.55
CA LYS A 137 -15.40 -1.59 11.01
C LYS A 137 -15.56 -0.23 11.69
N LEU A 138 -14.73 0.75 11.30
CA LEU A 138 -14.79 2.10 11.83
C LEU A 138 -16.12 2.79 11.48
N LEU A 139 -16.51 2.77 10.20
CA LEU A 139 -17.78 3.35 9.75
C LEU A 139 -18.98 2.69 10.42
N THR A 140 -18.97 1.36 10.57
CA THR A 140 -20.02 0.60 11.27
C THR A 140 -20.16 1.08 12.72
N LYS A 141 -19.04 1.21 13.45
CA LYS A 141 -19.03 1.67 14.84
C LYS A 141 -19.64 3.06 15.01
N HIS A 142 -19.49 3.93 14.01
CA HIS A 142 -20.01 5.29 14.03
C HIS A 142 -21.40 5.42 13.38
N GLY A 143 -22.00 4.33 12.90
CA GLY A 143 -23.29 4.40 12.18
C GLY A 143 -23.22 5.16 10.86
N LEU A 144 -22.06 5.15 10.19
CA LEU A 144 -21.77 5.92 8.96
C LEU A 144 -21.72 5.05 7.70
N LEU A 145 -22.28 3.84 7.74
CA LEU A 145 -22.39 3.02 6.54
C LEU A 145 -23.43 3.63 5.60
N ASN A 146 -23.08 3.72 4.32
CA ASN A 146 -24.06 4.07 3.29
C ASN A 146 -25.12 2.97 3.19
N THR A 147 -26.40 3.34 3.33
CA THR A 147 -27.56 2.45 3.17
C THR A 147 -28.20 2.57 1.79
N GLU A 148 -27.83 3.59 1.02
CA GLU A 148 -28.34 3.86 -0.32
C GLU A 148 -27.62 3.02 -1.38
N PRO A 149 -28.18 2.89 -2.60
CA PRO A 149 -27.50 2.24 -3.72
C PRO A 149 -26.09 2.78 -3.92
N ARG A 150 -25.19 1.91 -4.40
CA ARG A 150 -23.79 2.25 -4.61
C ARG A 150 -23.69 3.45 -5.56
N PRO A 151 -23.19 4.62 -5.11
CA PRO A 151 -23.01 5.77 -5.98
C PRO A 151 -21.92 5.46 -7.01
N VAL A 152 -21.92 6.23 -8.11
CA VAL A 152 -20.86 6.16 -9.11
C VAL A 152 -19.56 6.68 -8.50
N ASP A 153 -18.51 5.86 -8.52
CA ASP A 153 -17.18 6.25 -8.07
C ASP A 153 -16.63 7.34 -9.01
N LYS A 154 -16.19 8.48 -8.45
CA LYS A 154 -15.57 9.57 -9.20
C LYS A 154 -14.06 9.60 -8.97
N PHE A 155 -13.30 9.80 -10.05
CA PHE A 155 -11.85 9.85 -10.01
C PHE A 155 -11.36 11.20 -10.54
N PHE A 156 -10.63 11.92 -9.71
CA PHE A 156 -10.05 13.23 -10.06
C PHE A 156 -8.54 13.12 -10.17
N VAL A 157 -7.97 13.76 -11.18
CA VAL A 157 -6.52 13.78 -11.41
C VAL A 157 -6.03 15.20 -11.63
N SER A 158 -4.90 15.54 -11.03
CA SER A 158 -4.27 16.85 -11.20
C SER A 158 -3.46 16.96 -12.50
N ASP A 159 -3.23 15.84 -13.19
CA ASP A 159 -2.53 15.78 -14.47
C ASP A 159 -2.93 14.50 -15.23
N PHE A 160 -2.84 14.53 -16.56
CA PHE A 160 -3.10 13.40 -17.44
C PHE A 160 -1.83 13.00 -18.17
N THR A 161 -1.22 11.90 -17.73
CA THR A 161 -0.23 11.20 -18.55
C THR A 161 -0.84 9.92 -19.12
N ARG A 162 -0.39 9.54 -20.31
CA ARG A 162 -0.77 8.25 -20.90
C ARG A 162 -0.45 7.08 -19.96
N SER A 163 0.71 7.12 -19.30
CA SER A 163 1.12 6.11 -18.33
C SER A 163 0.19 6.02 -17.11
N PHE A 164 -0.37 7.15 -16.66
CA PHE A 164 -1.35 7.17 -15.57
C PHE A 164 -2.65 6.48 -15.99
N VAL A 165 -3.20 6.83 -17.16
CA VAL A 165 -4.43 6.20 -17.69
C VAL A 165 -4.23 4.68 -17.84
N GLU A 166 -3.12 4.26 -18.44
CA GLU A 166 -2.79 2.84 -18.58
C GLU A 166 -2.68 2.14 -17.22
N SER A 167 -2.04 2.79 -16.23
CA SER A 167 -1.93 2.27 -14.87
C SER A 167 -3.30 2.14 -14.18
N THR A 168 -4.22 3.09 -14.36
CA THR A 168 -5.57 3.01 -13.76
C THR A 168 -6.35 1.80 -14.25
N ASN A 169 -6.27 1.47 -15.54
CA ASN A 169 -6.93 0.29 -16.09
C ASN A 169 -6.40 -1.01 -15.47
N ILE A 170 -5.12 -1.05 -15.11
CA ILE A 170 -4.51 -2.21 -14.45
C ILE A 170 -5.03 -2.37 -13.02
N PHE A 171 -5.12 -1.29 -12.24
CA PHE A 171 -5.60 -1.35 -10.86
C PHE A 171 -7.09 -1.65 -10.76
N PHE A 172 -7.91 -0.98 -11.57
CA PHE A 172 -9.37 -1.11 -11.51
C PHE A 172 -9.92 -2.26 -12.35
N ARG A 173 -9.10 -2.84 -13.24
CA ARG A 173 -9.48 -3.89 -14.20
C ARG A 173 -10.66 -3.50 -15.10
N GLN A 174 -10.91 -2.21 -15.22
CA GLN A 174 -11.93 -1.59 -16.04
C GLN A 174 -11.47 -0.18 -16.37
N GLU A 175 -12.01 0.38 -17.45
CA GLU A 175 -11.83 1.79 -17.75
C GLU A 175 -12.52 2.63 -16.67
N VAL A 176 -11.81 3.60 -16.13
CA VAL A 176 -12.34 4.56 -15.16
C VAL A 176 -12.44 5.93 -15.81
N GLN A 177 -13.55 6.61 -15.57
CA GLN A 177 -13.71 7.99 -16.02
C GLN A 177 -12.89 8.91 -15.10
N LEU A 178 -11.84 9.50 -15.67
CA LEU A 178 -10.97 10.44 -14.99
C LEU A 178 -11.42 11.88 -15.30
N GLU A 179 -11.64 12.68 -14.26
CA GLU A 179 -11.97 14.10 -14.36
C GLU A 179 -10.72 14.93 -14.04
N TYR A 180 -10.37 15.89 -14.92
CA TYR A 180 -9.28 16.83 -14.65
C TYR A 180 -9.65 17.78 -13.53
N TYR A 181 -8.78 17.89 -12.53
CA TYR A 181 -8.95 18.82 -11.43
C TYR A 181 -7.59 19.40 -11.02
N PRO A 182 -7.16 20.52 -11.63
CA PRO A 182 -5.90 21.16 -11.28
C PRO A 182 -6.01 21.73 -9.86
N ILE A 183 -5.12 21.30 -8.97
CA ILE A 183 -5.07 21.76 -7.56
C ILE A 183 -4.07 22.90 -7.35
N TRP A 184 -3.38 23.31 -8.42
CA TRP A 184 -2.30 24.31 -8.41
C TRP A 184 -2.63 25.55 -9.26
N GLU A 185 -3.79 25.57 -9.91
CA GLU A 185 -4.38 26.73 -10.59
C GLU A 185 -5.41 27.39 -9.66
#